data_AF-A0A7X9P8I8-F1
#
_entry.id   AF-A0A7X9P8I8-F1
#
_cell.length_a   1.000
_cell.length_b   1.000
_cell.length_c   1.000
_cell.angle_alpha   90.00
_cell.angle_beta   90.00
_cell.angle_gamma   90.00
#
_symmetry.space_group_name_H-M   'P 1'
#
loop_
_entity.id
_entity.type
_entity.pdbx_description
1 polymer ?
#
loop_
_entity_poly.entity_id
_entity_poly.type
_entity_poly.pdbx_seq_one_letter_code
_entity_poly.pdbx_strand_id
1 'polypeptide(L)'
;DPSVGLLLLDVVLGDGAHPDPAAELAAAVADARRARGPAPLVVVASLTGAPDDPQDPDRQRRTLLEAGIHVEPSAARAAATVAALLSARGTGGRP
;
A
#
# COMPACT_ATOMS: atom_id res chain seq x y z
N ASP A 1 -1.73 6.49 -14.13
CA ASP A 1 -1.71 5.63 -15.33
C ASP A 1 -2.82 4.59 -15.23
N PRO A 2 -3.80 4.56 -16.16
CA PRO A 2 -4.93 3.62 -16.12
C PRO A 2 -4.52 2.16 -16.35
N SER A 3 -3.37 1.89 -16.97
CA SER A 3 -2.85 0.54 -17.22
C SER A 3 -2.35 -0.17 -15.94
N VAL A 4 -2.10 0.58 -14.88
CA VAL A 4 -1.63 0.06 -13.58
C VAL A 4 -2.82 -0.50 -12.80
N GLY A 5 -2.79 -1.81 -12.52
CA GLY A 5 -3.80 -2.51 -11.70
C GLY A 5 -3.38 -2.76 -10.24
N LEU A 6 -2.10 -2.57 -9.92
CA LEU A 6 -1.54 -2.82 -8.59
C LEU A 6 -0.42 -1.83 -8.27
N LEU A 7 -0.40 -1.33 -7.04
CA LEU A 7 0.70 -0.57 -6.45
C LEU A 7 1.30 -1.34 -5.28
N LEU A 8 2.63 -1.41 -5.24
CA LEU A 8 3.41 -1.90 -4.11
C LEU A 8 4.20 -0.72 -3.55
N LEU A 9 4.01 -0.43 -2.26
CA LEU A 9 4.60 0.71 -1.57
C LEU A 9 5.48 0.24 -0.42
N ASP A 10 6.54 0.98 -0.13
CA ASP A 10 7.34 0.79 1.08
C ASP A 10 7.28 2.08 1.91
N VAL A 11 6.69 1.98 3.10
CA VAL A 11 6.49 3.10 4.02
C VAL A 11 7.43 2.93 5.20
N VAL A 12 8.41 3.83 5.28
CA VAL A 12 9.43 3.86 6.33
C VAL A 12 9.18 5.07 7.23
N LEU A 13 9.12 4.83 8.54
CA LEU A 13 8.95 5.84 9.58
C LEU A 13 10.30 6.19 10.22
N GLY A 14 10.27 7.16 11.14
CA GLY A 14 11.44 7.64 11.86
C GLY A 14 11.83 9.08 11.51
N ASP A 15 13.00 9.49 11.98
CA ASP A 15 13.48 10.86 11.83
C ASP A 15 13.71 11.26 10.38
N GLY A 16 13.23 12.45 10.01
CA GLY A 16 13.33 12.97 8.65
C GLY A 16 12.30 12.39 7.67
N ALA A 17 11.50 11.41 8.07
CA ALA A 17 10.35 10.98 7.28
C ALA A 17 9.21 12.01 7.35
N HIS A 18 8.23 11.86 6.46
CA HIS A 18 7.01 12.66 6.49
C HIS A 18 6.36 12.56 7.89
N PRO A 19 5.75 13.65 8.44
CA PRO A 19 5.11 13.60 9.76
C PRO A 19 3.88 12.70 9.80
N ASP A 20 3.20 12.50 8.66
CA ASP A 20 2.05 11.61 8.56
C ASP A 20 1.93 10.96 7.16
N PRO A 21 2.80 9.99 6.82
CA PRO A 21 2.82 9.40 5.48
C PRO A 21 1.53 8.64 5.16
N ALA A 22 0.86 8.02 6.15
CA ALA A 22 -0.37 7.27 5.92
C ALA A 22 -1.53 8.16 5.49
N ALA A 23 -1.68 9.34 6.07
CA ALA A 23 -2.73 10.28 5.67
C ALA A 23 -2.53 10.76 4.22
N GLU A 24 -1.30 11.12 3.86
CA GLU A 24 -0.93 11.55 2.51
C GLU A 24 -1.18 10.43 1.48
N LEU A 25 -0.73 9.21 1.79
CA LEU A 25 -0.94 8.04 0.93
C LEU A 25 -2.43 7.67 0.80
N ALA A 26 -3.20 7.77 1.88
CA ALA A 26 -4.64 7.51 1.86
C ALA A 26 -5.36 8.49 0.92
N ALA A 27 -5.03 9.78 0.99
CA ALA A 27 -5.56 10.79 0.08
C ALA A 27 -5.17 10.50 -1.38
N ALA A 28 -3.89 10.24 -1.64
CA ALA A 28 -3.40 9.94 -2.99
C ALA A 28 -4.05 8.66 -3.58
N VAL A 29 -4.24 7.62 -2.78
CA VAL A 29 -4.91 6.37 -3.22
C VAL A 29 -6.40 6.62 -3.50
N ALA A 30 -7.08 7.41 -2.67
CA ALA A 30 -8.46 7.79 -2.92
C ALA A 30 -8.61 8.56 -4.24
N ASP A 31 -7.71 9.50 -4.50
CA ASP A 31 -7.68 10.30 -5.72
C ASP A 31 -7.41 9.44 -6.95
N ALA A 32 -6.43 8.53 -6.86
CA ALA A 32 -6.12 7.58 -7.93
C ALA A 32 -7.32 6.66 -8.26
N ARG A 33 -8.04 6.18 -7.24
CA ARG A 33 -9.25 5.37 -7.41
C ARG A 33 -10.38 6.19 -8.05
N ARG A 34 -10.60 7.43 -7.64
CA ARG A 34 -11.60 8.32 -8.24
C ARG A 34 -11.29 8.61 -9.71
N ALA A 35 -10.04 8.95 -10.02
CA ALA A 35 -9.63 9.35 -11.37
C ALA A 35 -9.75 8.22 -12.41
N ARG A 36 -9.69 6.95 -12.00
CA ARG A 36 -9.77 5.79 -12.90
C ARG A 36 -11.16 5.14 -13.00
N GLY A 37 -12.16 5.66 -12.29
CA GLY A 37 -13.53 5.15 -12.33
C GLY A 37 -13.67 3.73 -11.75
N PRO A 38 -14.46 2.83 -12.37
CA PRO A 38 -14.82 1.53 -11.78
C PRO A 38 -13.69 0.50 -11.84
N ALA A 39 -12.59 0.78 -12.54
CA ALA A 39 -11.49 -0.16 -12.63
C ALA A 39 -10.88 -0.38 -11.22
N PRO A 40 -10.56 -1.63 -10.82
CA PRO A 40 -10.01 -1.93 -9.49
C PRO A 40 -8.52 -1.58 -9.41
N LEU A 41 -8.10 -0.91 -8.33
CA LEU A 41 -6.70 -0.64 -8.00
C LEU A 41 -6.35 -1.33 -6.67
N VAL A 42 -5.51 -2.36 -6.76
CA VAL A 42 -4.96 -3.04 -5.58
C VAL A 42 -3.79 -2.24 -5.05
N VAL A 43 -3.73 -2.00 -3.74
CA VAL A 43 -2.61 -1.32 -3.10
C VAL A 43 -2.12 -2.17 -1.95
N VAL A 44 -0.84 -2.49 -1.98
CA VAL A 44 -0.13 -3.23 -0.93
C VAL A 44 1.01 -2.34 -0.45
N ALA A 45 1.18 -2.22 0.87
CA ALA A 45 2.26 -1.46 1.48
C ALA A 45 3.00 -2.31 2.52
N SER A 46 4.31 -2.15 2.63
CA SER A 46 5.01 -2.42 3.88
C SER A 46 4.97 -1.18 4.78
N LEU A 47 4.86 -1.40 6.09
CA LEU A 47 5.10 -0.36 7.08
C LEU A 47 6.22 -0.79 8.03
N THR A 48 7.31 -0.04 8.01
CA THR A 48 8.49 -0.27 8.83
C THR A 48 8.74 0.96 9.71
N GLY A 49 8.81 0.77 11.02
CA GLY A 49 9.08 1.82 12.00
C GLY A 49 9.32 1.22 13.38
N ALA A 50 9.96 1.99 14.25
CA ALA A 50 10.12 1.67 15.67
C ALA A 50 8.89 2.14 16.47
N PRO A 51 8.52 1.46 17.58
CA PRO A 51 7.37 1.85 18.41
C PRO A 51 7.39 3.32 18.87
N ASP A 52 8.59 3.88 19.07
CA ASP A 52 8.80 5.24 19.57
C ASP A 52 8.95 6.28 18.44
N ASP A 53 8.74 5.89 17.19
CA ASP A 53 8.82 6.83 16.06
C ASP A 53 7.75 7.93 16.19
N PRO A 54 8.07 9.20 15.86
CA PRO A 54 7.17 10.35 16.03
C PRO A 54 5.81 10.20 15.33
N GLN A 55 5.73 9.37 14.29
CA GLN A 55 4.54 9.19 13.46
C GLN A 55 3.48 8.27 14.08
N ASP A 56 3.81 7.56 15.18
CA ASP A 56 3.01 6.49 15.79
C ASP A 56 2.70 5.35 14.78
N PRO A 57 3.54 4.29 14.74
CA PRO A 57 3.37 3.21 13.76
C PRO A 57 2.00 2.53 13.77
N ASP A 58 1.35 2.42 14.93
CA ASP A 58 0.04 1.79 15.04
C ASP A 58 -1.05 2.68 14.45
N ARG A 59 -0.97 4.00 14.71
CA ARG A 59 -1.84 4.99 14.05
C ARG A 59 -1.63 4.96 12.52
N GLN A 60 -0.38 4.96 12.05
CA GLN A 60 -0.07 4.91 10.61
C GLN A 60 -0.66 3.65 9.97
N ARG A 61 -0.48 2.48 10.59
CA ARG A 61 -1.03 1.20 10.12
C ARG A 61 -2.54 1.25 9.99
N ARG A 62 -3.23 1.74 11.03
CA ARG A 62 -4.70 1.84 11.04
C ARG A 62 -5.20 2.73 9.91
N THR A 63 -4.62 3.91 9.73
CA THR A 63 -4.98 4.84 8.64
C THR A 63 -4.85 4.19 7.26
N LEU A 64 -3.77 3.45 7.01
CA LEU A 64 -3.59 2.72 5.74
C LEU A 64 -4.67 1.64 5.54
N LEU A 65 -4.96 0.85 6.59
CA LEU A 65 -5.99 -0.20 6.53
C LEU A 65 -7.38 0.38 6.28
N GLU A 66 -7.74 1.48 6.96
CA GLU A 66 -9.01 2.19 6.78
C GLU A 66 -9.16 2.78 5.36
N ALA A 67 -8.05 3.16 4.73
CA ALA A 67 -8.02 3.56 3.32
C ALA A 67 -8.14 2.38 2.33
N GLY A 68 -8.26 1.14 2.83
CA GLY A 68 -8.32 -0.06 2.03
C GLY A 68 -6.99 -0.39 1.35
N ILE A 69 -5.87 -0.08 2.00
CA ILE A 69 -4.52 -0.49 1.61
C ILE A 69 -4.16 -1.75 2.43
N HIS A 70 -3.70 -2.80 1.77
CA HIS A 70 -3.21 -4.00 2.47
C HIS A 70 -1.83 -3.73 3.05
N VAL A 71 -1.63 -3.95 4.35
CA VAL A 71 -0.36 -3.63 5.03
C VAL A 71 0.34 -4.89 5.53
N GLU A 72 1.56 -5.10 5.06
CA GLU A 72 2.48 -6.14 5.55
C GLU A 72 3.52 -5.53 6.50
N PRO A 73 4.11 -6.30 7.43
CA PRO A 73 5.07 -5.79 8.40
C PRO A 73 6.49 -5.65 7.83
N SER A 74 6.73 -6.00 6.56
CA SER A 74 8.03 -5.80 5.91
C SER A 74 7.91 -5.76 4.39
N ALA A 75 8.86 -5.10 3.73
CA ALA A 75 8.92 -5.01 2.27
C ALA A 75 8.98 -6.40 1.62
N ALA A 76 9.71 -7.34 2.21
CA ALA A 76 9.79 -8.72 1.73
C ALA A 76 8.43 -9.43 1.74
N ARG A 77 7.63 -9.25 2.80
CA ARG A 77 6.28 -9.82 2.87
C ARG A 77 5.31 -9.13 1.92
N ALA A 78 5.39 -7.81 1.80
CA ALA A 78 4.61 -7.04 0.83
C ALA A 78 4.86 -7.53 -0.61
N ALA A 79 6.14 -7.73 -0.97
CA ALA A 79 6.53 -8.28 -2.26
C ALA A 79 6.03 -9.72 -2.47
N ALA A 80 6.14 -10.59 -1.44
CA ALA A 80 5.62 -11.96 -1.51
C ALA A 80 4.09 -11.99 -1.71
N THR A 81 3.35 -11.14 -1.01
CA THR A 81 1.90 -10.98 -1.17
C THR A 81 1.55 -10.54 -2.59
N VAL A 82 2.26 -9.56 -3.15
CA VAL A 82 2.06 -9.13 -4.54
C VAL A 82 2.39 -10.25 -5.53
N ALA A 83 3.49 -10.97 -5.35
CA ALA A 83 3.88 -12.09 -6.21
C ALA A 83 2.82 -13.21 -6.23
N ALA A 84 2.23 -13.51 -5.08
CA ALA A 84 1.13 -14.46 -4.96
C ALA A 84 -0.13 -13.98 -5.71
N LEU A 85 -0.50 -12.71 -5.55
CA LEU A 85 -1.65 -12.10 -6.25
C LEU A 85 -1.49 -12.12 -7.78
N LEU A 86 -0.27 -11.86 -8.27
CA LEU A 86 0.02 -11.88 -9.70
C LEU A 86 0.00 -13.31 -10.26
N SER A 87 0.58 -14.27 -9.54
CA SER A 87 0.57 -15.68 -9.91
C SER A 87 -0.86 -16.25 -9.97
N ALA A 88 -1.72 -15.87 -9.03
CA ALA A 88 -3.12 -16.29 -9.01
C ALA A 88 -3.94 -15.70 -10.17
N ARG A 89 -3.53 -14.54 -10.72
CA ARG A 89 -4.16 -13.92 -11.90
C ARG A 89 -3.64 -14.50 -13.22
N GLY A 90 -2.44 -15.06 -13.22
CA GLY A 90 -1.80 -15.69 -14.38
C GLY A 90 -2.44 -17.01 -14.83
N THR A 91 -3.38 -17.59 -14.08
CA THR A 91 -4.09 -18.82 -14.46
C THR A 91 -5.34 -18.56 -15.33
N GLY A 92 -5.68 -17.29 -15.60
CA GLY A 92 -6.83 -16.90 -16.43
C GLY A 92 -6.49 -16.37 -17.84
N GLY A 93 -5.21 -16.23 -18.19
CA GLY A 93 -4.74 -15.74 -19.49
C GLY A 93 -4.01 -16.83 -20.25
N ARG A 94 -4.72 -17.46 -21.19
CA ARG A 94 -4.29 -18.66 -21.93
C ARG A 94 -3.28 -18.36 -23.05
N PRO A 95 -2.88 -19.38 -23.82
CA PRO A 95 -3.55 -19.62 -25.12
C PRO A 95 -4.61 -20.72 -25.11
#